data_AF-A0A0T7BPR9-F1
#
_entry.id   AF-A0A0T7BPR9-F1
#
_cell.length_a   1.000
_cell.length_b   1.000
_cell.length_c   1.000
_cell.angle_alpha   90.00
_cell.angle_beta   90.00
_cell.angle_gamma   90.00
#
_symmetry.space_group_name_H-M   'P 1'
#
loop_
_entity.id
_entity.type
_entity.pdbx_description
1 polymer ?
#
loop_
_entity_poly.entity_id
_entity_poly.type
_entity_poly.pdbx_seq_one_letter_code
_entity_poly.pdbx_strand_id
1 'polypeptide(L)'
;MAANRCPNSQCELFNRVLPNNIKDCPMCGTALGNAVAVSPRLPVIPKPQVVEPSPVIPTPQVVEPSPVIPTPQVVKPPQYTKLNPTSSQSHHQTVLPVEPIVVSQRPTLKLHHTSGKEIAFCGDEGNLGRRSPKNQVIPEIDLTGIAHEGIISRVHARIYWDYNQNAYILIDQSRNGTYLNGIPLSTGLPYRLNDGDYLQLGQDSLVCFYIAVTE
;
A
#
# COMPACT_ATOMS: atom_id res chain seq x y z
N MET A 1 17.38 -26.53 18.27
CA MET A 1 18.08 -25.36 18.83
C MET A 1 17.13 -24.17 18.71
N ALA A 2 16.69 -23.59 19.82
CA ALA A 2 15.84 -22.40 19.78
C ALA A 2 16.68 -21.23 19.26
N ALA A 3 16.27 -20.62 18.16
CA ALA A 3 16.93 -19.44 17.61
C ALA A 3 16.53 -18.20 18.42
N ASN A 4 17.49 -17.40 18.85
CA ASN A 4 17.22 -16.12 19.52
C ASN A 4 16.59 -15.16 18.52
N ARG A 5 15.48 -14.50 18.90
CA ARG A 5 14.78 -13.49 18.08
C ARG A 5 14.62 -12.22 18.90
N CYS A 6 14.63 -11.06 18.24
CA CYS A 6 14.41 -9.79 18.91
C CYS A 6 12.92 -9.63 19.30
N PRO A 7 12.59 -9.39 20.59
CA PRO A 7 11.21 -9.19 21.03
C PRO A 7 10.68 -7.76 20.82
N ASN A 8 11.54 -6.81 20.42
CA ASN A 8 11.15 -5.41 20.24
C ASN A 8 10.48 -5.18 18.87
N SER A 9 9.19 -4.85 18.84
CA SER A 9 8.39 -4.62 17.63
C SER A 9 8.78 -3.39 16.81
N GLN A 10 9.53 -2.46 17.40
CA GLN A 10 10.06 -1.27 16.72
C GLN A 10 11.46 -1.50 16.13
N CYS A 11 12.03 -2.70 16.27
CA CYS A 11 13.34 -3.04 15.75
C CYS A 11 13.23 -3.62 14.33
N GLU A 12 14.13 -3.23 13.42
CA GLU A 12 14.21 -3.83 12.08
C GLU A 12 14.56 -5.34 12.09
N LEU A 13 15.11 -5.83 13.21
CA LEU A 13 15.37 -7.25 13.46
C LEU A 13 14.24 -7.95 14.22
N PHE A 14 13.07 -7.30 14.38
CA PHE A 14 11.91 -7.90 15.03
C PHE A 14 11.54 -9.23 14.38
N ASN A 15 11.43 -10.27 15.20
CA ASN A 15 11.11 -11.63 14.79
C ASN A 15 12.08 -12.27 13.76
N ARG A 16 13.25 -11.66 13.48
CA ARG A 16 14.32 -12.25 12.68
C ARG A 16 15.20 -13.16 13.52
N VAL A 17 15.70 -14.23 12.91
CA VAL A 17 16.60 -15.20 13.55
C VAL A 17 17.98 -14.58 13.70
N LEU A 18 18.47 -14.52 14.94
CA LEU A 18 19.79 -14.00 15.28
C LEU A 18 20.75 -15.14 15.62
N PRO A 19 22.07 -14.95 15.41
CA PRO A 19 23.09 -15.90 15.81
C PRO A 19 22.96 -16.27 17.29
N ASN A 20 23.09 -17.56 17.61
CA ASN A 20 22.82 -18.11 18.95
C ASN A 20 23.74 -17.56 20.07
N ASN A 21 24.83 -16.86 19.74
CA ASN A 21 25.78 -16.29 20.70
C ASN A 21 25.56 -14.80 21.01
N ILE A 22 24.52 -14.17 20.45
CA ILE A 22 24.22 -12.75 20.70
C ILE A 22 23.32 -12.61 21.94
N LYS A 23 23.78 -11.85 22.93
CA LYS A 23 23.07 -11.55 24.19
C LYS A 23 22.21 -10.29 24.13
N ASP A 24 22.47 -9.42 23.16
CA ASP A 24 21.83 -8.13 22.98
C ASP A 24 21.66 -7.84 21.48
N CYS A 25 20.49 -7.38 21.09
CA CYS A 25 20.18 -7.13 19.68
C CYS A 25 21.08 -5.99 19.14
N PRO A 26 21.86 -6.19 18.06
CA PRO A 26 22.80 -5.18 17.56
C PRO A 26 22.13 -3.93 16.99
N MET A 27 20.82 -3.99 16.67
CA MET A 27 20.09 -2.86 16.09
C MET A 27 19.34 -2.00 17.12
N CYS A 28 19.02 -2.55 18.30
CA CYS A 28 18.22 -1.82 19.30
C CYS A 28 18.71 -1.99 20.75
N GLY A 29 19.76 -2.78 20.99
CA GLY A 29 20.33 -3.03 22.31
C GLY A 29 19.46 -3.90 23.23
N THR A 30 18.34 -4.45 22.75
CA THR A 30 17.43 -5.25 23.58
C THR A 30 18.06 -6.60 23.94
N ALA A 31 18.11 -6.93 25.23
CA ALA A 31 18.64 -8.19 25.71
C ALA A 31 17.87 -9.39 25.15
N LEU A 32 18.60 -10.31 24.54
CA LEU A 32 18.13 -11.58 24.01
C LEU A 32 18.50 -12.65 25.06
N GLY A 33 17.52 -13.00 25.88
CA GLY A 33 17.69 -14.01 26.91
C GLY A 33 16.49 -14.95 26.91
N ASN A 34 16.77 -16.26 26.97
CA ASN A 34 15.78 -17.22 27.42
C ASN A 34 15.20 -16.74 28.75
N ALA A 35 13.88 -16.78 28.85
CA ALA A 35 13.13 -16.41 30.04
C ALA A 35 13.80 -16.97 31.31
N VAL A 36 13.95 -16.06 32.27
CA VAL A 36 14.57 -16.22 33.58
C VAL A 36 14.19 -17.56 34.26
N ALA A 37 15.22 -18.29 34.67
CA ALA A 37 15.11 -19.41 35.60
C ALA A 37 14.54 -18.94 36.94
N VAL A 38 13.64 -19.77 37.46
CA VAL A 38 13.02 -19.73 38.78
C VAL A 38 14.02 -19.35 39.89
N SER A 39 13.67 -18.34 40.69
CA SER A 39 14.30 -18.06 41.97
C SER A 39 13.97 -19.17 42.98
N PRO A 40 14.93 -19.61 43.81
CA PRO A 40 14.58 -19.98 45.17
C PRO A 40 15.51 -19.28 46.16
N ARG A 41 14.96 -18.35 46.96
CA ARG A 41 15.45 -18.13 48.32
C ARG A 41 14.37 -17.64 49.28
N LEU A 42 14.10 -18.55 50.21
CA LEU A 42 13.65 -18.44 51.59
C LEU A 42 12.14 -18.31 51.90
N PRO A 43 11.63 -19.14 52.85
CA PRO A 43 10.24 -19.14 53.27
C PRO A 43 9.94 -17.91 54.13
N VAL A 44 9.11 -17.01 53.61
CA VAL A 44 8.46 -15.97 54.42
C VAL A 44 7.10 -16.52 54.84
N ILE A 45 6.94 -16.71 56.14
CA ILE A 45 5.68 -17.07 56.80
C ILE A 45 4.67 -15.95 56.52
N PRO A 46 3.51 -16.22 55.89
CA PRO A 46 2.46 -15.22 55.74
C PRO A 46 1.69 -15.06 57.06
N LYS A 47 1.52 -13.80 57.50
CA LYS A 47 0.54 -13.42 58.53
C LYS A 47 -0.89 -13.76 58.05
N PRO A 48 -1.86 -14.01 58.97
CA PRO A 48 -3.24 -14.24 58.59
C PRO A 48 -3.82 -12.96 57.98
N GLN A 49 -4.13 -12.98 56.69
CA GLN A 49 -4.89 -11.92 56.03
C GLN A 49 -6.33 -12.40 55.85
N VAL A 50 -7.23 -11.58 56.37
CA VAL A 50 -8.69 -11.73 56.33
C VAL A 50 -9.15 -11.92 54.89
N VAL A 51 -9.93 -12.96 54.65
CA VAL A 51 -10.49 -13.29 53.33
C VAL A 51 -11.62 -12.31 53.02
N GLU A 52 -11.37 -11.39 52.09
CA GLU A 52 -12.42 -10.62 51.43
C GLU A 52 -12.97 -11.45 50.26
N PRO A 53 -14.30 -11.61 50.09
CA PRO A 53 -14.84 -12.41 48.99
C PRO A 53 -14.61 -11.72 47.64
N SER A 54 -13.89 -12.41 46.75
CA SER A 54 -13.69 -11.99 45.36
C SER A 54 -15.01 -12.00 44.56
N PRO A 55 -15.17 -11.11 43.56
CA PRO A 55 -16.36 -11.08 42.73
C PRO A 55 -16.39 -12.30 41.81
N VAL A 56 -17.56 -12.93 41.70
CA VAL A 56 -17.82 -14.06 40.80
C VAL A 56 -17.65 -13.58 39.35
N ILE A 57 -16.56 -14.01 38.70
CA ILE A 57 -16.38 -13.85 37.26
C ILE A 57 -17.33 -14.84 36.57
N PRO A 58 -18.26 -14.40 35.70
CA PRO A 58 -19.11 -15.32 34.98
C PRO A 58 -18.26 -16.18 34.02
N THR A 59 -18.55 -17.47 34.03
CA THR A 59 -17.98 -18.51 33.16
C THR A 59 -18.01 -18.06 31.69
N PRO A 60 -16.94 -18.26 30.89
CA PRO A 60 -17.01 -18.01 29.45
C PRO A 60 -18.07 -18.93 28.85
N GLN A 61 -19.11 -18.33 28.27
CA GLN A 61 -20.05 -19.07 27.43
C GLN A 61 -19.26 -19.63 26.25
N VAL A 62 -19.43 -20.94 26.02
CA VAL A 62 -18.95 -21.62 24.82
C VAL A 62 -19.64 -20.95 23.63
N VAL A 63 -18.93 -20.09 22.92
CA VAL A 63 -19.43 -19.47 21.70
C VAL A 63 -19.45 -20.56 20.64
N GLU A 64 -20.65 -20.88 20.20
CA GLU A 64 -20.97 -21.76 19.07
C GLU A 64 -20.12 -21.41 17.84
N PRO A 65 -19.64 -22.39 17.05
CA PRO A 65 -18.83 -22.10 15.87
C PRO A 65 -19.64 -21.28 14.86
N SER A 66 -19.11 -20.10 14.52
CA SER A 66 -19.67 -19.21 13.50
C SER A 66 -19.83 -19.92 12.14
N PRO A 67 -20.83 -19.53 11.33
CA PRO A 67 -21.05 -20.14 10.02
C PRO A 67 -19.84 -19.92 9.11
N VAL A 68 -19.44 -20.98 8.41
CA VAL A 68 -18.38 -20.98 7.40
C VAL A 68 -18.73 -19.94 6.34
N ILE A 69 -18.06 -18.79 6.37
CA ILE A 69 -18.13 -17.81 5.29
C ILE A 69 -17.50 -18.48 4.06
N PRO A 70 -18.20 -18.60 2.94
CA PRO A 70 -17.60 -19.16 1.73
C PRO A 70 -16.42 -18.27 1.32
N THR A 71 -15.25 -18.91 1.20
CA THR A 71 -14.02 -18.34 0.65
C THR A 71 -14.35 -17.48 -0.57
N PRO A 72 -13.90 -16.21 -0.63
CA PRO A 72 -13.92 -15.46 -1.88
C PRO A 72 -13.19 -16.28 -2.92
N GLN A 73 -13.88 -16.63 -4.00
CA GLN A 73 -13.24 -17.31 -5.12
C GLN A 73 -12.08 -16.45 -5.58
N VAL A 74 -10.87 -17.01 -5.56
CA VAL A 74 -9.70 -16.44 -6.18
C VAL A 74 -9.99 -16.37 -7.68
N VAL A 75 -10.59 -15.27 -8.11
CA VAL A 75 -10.63 -14.91 -9.52
C VAL A 75 -9.18 -14.64 -9.88
N LYS A 76 -8.58 -15.57 -10.62
CA LYS A 76 -7.22 -15.41 -11.15
C LYS A 76 -7.14 -14.05 -11.85
N PRO A 77 -6.06 -13.27 -11.64
CA PRO A 77 -5.83 -12.05 -12.41
C PRO A 77 -5.94 -12.38 -13.91
N PRO A 78 -6.57 -11.52 -14.73
CA PRO A 78 -6.53 -11.71 -16.18
C PRO A 78 -5.06 -11.79 -16.63
N GLN A 79 -4.72 -12.89 -17.30
CA GLN A 79 -3.39 -13.05 -17.89
C GLN A 79 -3.29 -12.12 -19.11
N TYR A 80 -2.61 -10.99 -18.96
CA TYR A 80 -2.29 -10.14 -20.09
C TYR A 80 -1.20 -10.82 -20.93
N THR A 81 -1.57 -11.28 -22.13
CA THR A 81 -0.66 -11.84 -23.13
C THR A 81 0.32 -10.77 -23.61
N LYS A 82 1.61 -11.02 -23.38
CA LYS A 82 2.72 -10.28 -24.01
C LYS A 82 2.76 -10.65 -25.49
N LEU A 83 2.28 -9.77 -26.37
CA LEU A 83 2.42 -9.93 -27.81
C LEU A 83 3.84 -9.50 -28.23
N ASN A 84 4.57 -10.41 -28.87
CA ASN A 84 5.89 -10.19 -29.43
C ASN A 84 5.77 -9.39 -30.75
N PRO A 85 6.66 -8.42 -31.02
CA PRO A 85 6.71 -7.76 -32.33
C PRO A 85 7.45 -8.66 -33.35
N THR A 86 6.72 -9.18 -34.33
CA THR A 86 7.32 -9.87 -35.49
C THR A 86 7.47 -8.90 -36.66
N SER A 87 8.63 -9.01 -37.30
CA SER A 87 9.26 -8.12 -38.28
C SER A 87 8.45 -7.72 -39.52
N SER A 88 8.62 -6.44 -39.85
CA SER A 88 8.91 -5.82 -41.15
C SER A 88 8.70 -6.63 -42.43
N GLN A 89 7.81 -6.16 -43.32
CA GLN A 89 8.03 -6.13 -44.77
C GLN A 89 7.47 -4.84 -45.39
N SER A 90 8.24 -4.27 -46.31
CA SER A 90 8.13 -2.92 -46.90
C SER A 90 7.59 -2.99 -48.31
N HIS A 91 6.37 -2.49 -48.58
CA HIS A 91 5.85 -2.40 -49.95
C HIS A 91 5.09 -1.06 -50.16
N HIS A 92 5.79 -0.11 -50.80
CA HIS A 92 5.34 0.83 -51.86
C HIS A 92 4.27 1.88 -51.55
N GLN A 93 4.69 3.14 -51.75
CA GLN A 93 3.90 4.36 -51.63
C GLN A 93 2.73 4.40 -52.63
N THR A 94 1.52 4.61 -52.12
CA THR A 94 0.45 5.33 -52.82
C THR A 94 0.06 6.48 -51.91
N VAL A 95 0.26 7.71 -52.38
CA VAL A 95 -0.08 8.92 -51.62
C VAL A 95 -1.61 9.00 -51.55
N LEU A 96 -2.15 8.59 -50.41
CA LEU A 96 -3.55 8.77 -50.05
C LEU A 96 -3.82 10.26 -49.74
N PRO A 97 -5.06 10.74 -49.91
CA PRO A 97 -5.43 12.10 -49.54
C PRO A 97 -5.04 12.38 -48.09
N VAL A 98 -4.46 13.54 -47.81
CA VAL A 98 -4.21 14.02 -46.44
C VAL A 98 -5.56 14.13 -45.74
N GLU A 99 -5.91 13.08 -44.98
CA GLU A 99 -6.99 13.15 -44.01
C GLU A 99 -6.62 14.24 -42.99
N PRO A 100 -7.60 15.05 -42.54
CA PRO A 100 -7.33 16.02 -41.49
C PRO A 100 -6.74 15.25 -40.31
N ILE A 101 -5.58 15.68 -39.85
CA ILE A 101 -4.93 15.15 -38.65
C ILE A 101 -5.93 15.36 -37.52
N VAL A 102 -6.69 14.32 -37.16
CA VAL A 102 -7.49 14.32 -35.95
C VAL A 102 -6.46 14.42 -34.85
N VAL A 103 -6.26 15.62 -34.32
CA VAL A 103 -5.46 15.81 -33.12
C VAL A 103 -6.26 15.07 -32.05
N SER A 104 -5.91 13.81 -31.80
CA SER A 104 -6.53 12.99 -30.77
C SER A 104 -6.33 13.74 -29.46
N GLN A 105 -7.35 14.46 -29.02
CA GLN A 105 -7.28 15.21 -27.78
C GLN A 105 -7.23 14.16 -26.67
N ARG A 106 -6.11 14.15 -25.94
CA ARG A 106 -5.96 13.30 -24.77
C ARG A 106 -7.01 13.75 -23.74
N PRO A 107 -7.81 12.84 -23.17
CA PRO A 107 -8.77 13.20 -22.15
C PRO A 107 -8.04 13.74 -20.91
N THR A 108 -8.67 14.65 -20.19
CA THR A 108 -8.18 15.15 -18.90
C THR A 108 -8.48 14.13 -17.79
N LEU A 109 -7.46 13.81 -17.00
CA LEU A 109 -7.62 13.02 -15.78
C LEU A 109 -8.01 13.94 -14.62
N LYS A 110 -9.06 13.60 -13.88
CA LYS A 110 -9.48 14.31 -12.67
C LYS A 110 -9.50 13.35 -11.48
N LEU A 111 -8.96 13.82 -10.36
CA LEU A 111 -8.96 13.14 -9.08
C LEU A 111 -9.90 13.90 -8.13
N HIS A 112 -11.05 13.31 -7.83
CA HIS A 112 -12.04 13.85 -6.92
C HIS A 112 -11.77 13.32 -5.51
N HIS A 113 -11.13 14.11 -4.66
CA HIS A 113 -10.87 13.72 -3.29
C HIS A 113 -12.17 13.64 -2.48
N THR A 114 -12.26 12.69 -1.56
CA THR A 114 -13.42 12.53 -0.67
C THR A 114 -13.74 13.76 0.19
N SER A 115 -12.79 14.66 0.40
CA SER A 115 -13.05 15.95 1.07
C SER A 115 -13.70 17.02 0.17
N GLY A 116 -13.97 16.72 -1.09
CA GLY A 116 -14.49 17.67 -2.09
C GLY A 116 -13.43 18.47 -2.86
N LYS A 117 -12.13 18.21 -2.64
CA LYS A 117 -11.06 18.84 -3.44
C LYS A 117 -10.92 18.12 -4.77
N GLU A 118 -10.87 18.86 -5.87
CA GLU A 118 -10.59 18.32 -7.20
C GLU A 118 -9.19 18.70 -7.66
N ILE A 119 -8.48 17.74 -8.26
CA ILE A 119 -7.19 17.97 -8.91
C ILE A 119 -7.29 17.45 -10.34
N ALA A 120 -7.08 18.34 -11.31
CA ALA A 120 -7.05 18.00 -12.72
C ALA A 120 -5.61 17.86 -13.22
N PHE A 121 -5.39 16.89 -14.10
CA PHE A 121 -4.13 16.63 -14.77
C PHE A 121 -4.35 16.51 -16.28
N CYS A 122 -3.73 17.43 -17.02
CA CYS A 122 -3.82 17.52 -18.47
C CYS A 122 -2.48 17.17 -19.16
N GLY A 123 -1.55 16.49 -18.49
CA GLY A 123 -0.22 16.16 -19.03
C GLY A 123 -0.10 14.74 -19.59
N ASP A 124 1.01 14.47 -20.29
CA ASP A 124 1.35 13.12 -20.79
C ASP A 124 1.93 12.22 -19.72
N GLU A 125 2.72 12.79 -18.82
CA GLU A 125 3.31 12.10 -17.69
C GLU A 125 3.43 13.07 -16.52
N GLY A 126 3.17 12.58 -15.31
CA GLY A 126 3.24 13.37 -14.10
C GLY A 126 3.49 12.51 -12.88
N ASN A 127 4.26 13.06 -11.94
CA ASN A 127 4.38 12.47 -10.61
C ASN A 127 3.22 12.95 -9.74
N LEU A 128 2.60 12.02 -9.04
CA LEU A 128 1.58 12.25 -8.03
C LEU A 128 2.21 12.12 -6.65
N GLY A 129 1.99 13.12 -5.80
CA GLY A 129 2.52 13.10 -4.44
C GLY A 129 2.39 14.43 -3.72
N ARG A 130 3.11 14.55 -2.60
CA ARG A 130 3.13 15.77 -1.78
C ARG A 130 4.43 16.54 -1.97
N ARG A 131 4.35 17.87 -1.98
CA ARG A 131 5.51 18.76 -2.05
C ARG A 131 6.46 18.53 -0.87
N SER A 132 7.76 18.55 -1.16
CA SER A 132 8.79 18.60 -0.13
C SER A 132 9.45 19.98 -0.09
N PRO A 133 9.35 20.74 1.03
CA PRO A 133 10.01 22.03 1.14
C PRO A 133 11.55 21.92 1.14
N LYS A 134 12.11 20.74 1.42
CA LYS A 134 13.57 20.51 1.48
C LYS A 134 14.20 20.13 0.13
N ASN A 135 13.46 19.44 -0.74
CA ASN A 135 14.03 18.85 -1.97
C ASN A 135 13.63 19.60 -3.25
N GLN A 136 12.82 20.67 -3.18
CA GLN A 136 12.28 21.42 -4.33
C GLN A 136 11.54 20.57 -5.38
N VAL A 137 11.25 19.30 -5.10
CA VAL A 137 10.42 18.45 -5.96
C VAL A 137 8.97 18.89 -5.82
N ILE A 138 8.45 19.50 -6.87
CA ILE A 138 7.04 19.84 -7.03
C ILE A 138 6.48 18.76 -7.97
N PRO A 139 5.63 17.85 -7.46
CA PRO A 139 4.93 16.90 -8.32
C PRO A 139 3.92 17.62 -9.20
N GLU A 140 3.82 17.21 -10.45
CA GLU A 140 2.84 17.70 -11.43
C GLU A 140 1.40 17.54 -10.93
N ILE A 141 1.15 16.49 -10.14
CA ILE A 141 -0.12 16.25 -9.44
C ILE A 141 0.12 16.45 -7.94
N ASP A 142 0.02 17.70 -7.50
CA ASP A 142 0.30 18.12 -6.13
C ASP A 142 -0.89 17.87 -5.19
N LEU A 143 -0.71 16.92 -4.28
CA LEU A 143 -1.66 16.55 -3.24
C LEU A 143 -1.42 17.28 -1.91
N THR A 144 -0.56 18.30 -1.88
CA THR A 144 -0.31 19.09 -0.66
C THR A 144 -1.59 19.80 -0.18
N GLY A 145 -1.76 19.85 1.13
CA GLY A 145 -2.88 20.51 1.81
C GLY A 145 -4.17 19.69 1.84
N ILE A 146 -4.15 18.41 1.48
CA ILE A 146 -5.28 17.51 1.75
C ILE A 146 -5.19 16.91 3.16
N ALA A 147 -6.33 16.46 3.69
CA ALA A 147 -6.38 15.76 4.96
C ALA A 147 -5.46 14.53 4.93
N HIS A 148 -4.74 14.28 6.02
CA HIS A 148 -3.80 13.15 6.14
C HIS A 148 -2.68 13.10 5.09
N GLU A 149 -2.27 14.25 4.54
CA GLU A 149 -1.19 14.33 3.54
C GLU A 149 0.15 13.70 3.98
N GLY A 150 0.37 13.51 5.29
CA GLY A 150 1.54 12.82 5.84
C GLY A 150 1.66 11.35 5.42
N ILE A 151 0.55 10.73 5.02
CA ILE A 151 0.51 9.36 4.48
C ILE A 151 1.00 9.32 3.04
N ILE A 152 0.94 10.45 2.34
CA ILE A 152 1.28 10.56 0.93
C ILE A 152 2.80 10.75 0.80
N SER A 153 3.44 9.84 0.06
CA SER A 153 4.85 9.96 -0.30
C SER A 153 5.08 11.21 -1.18
N ARG A 154 6.31 11.73 -1.15
CA ARG A 154 6.68 12.91 -1.95
C ARG A 154 6.55 12.64 -3.45
N VAL A 155 6.97 11.44 -3.85
CA VAL A 155 6.64 10.80 -5.12
C VAL A 155 5.91 9.52 -4.72
N HIS A 156 4.59 9.48 -4.90
CA HIS A 156 3.72 8.39 -4.47
C HIS A 156 3.42 7.46 -5.64
N ALA A 157 3.06 8.03 -6.78
CA ALA A 157 2.83 7.28 -8.00
C ALA A 157 3.29 8.12 -9.20
N ARG A 158 3.56 7.43 -10.32
CA ARG A 158 3.69 8.07 -11.62
C ARG A 158 2.45 7.75 -12.43
N ILE A 159 1.89 8.75 -13.08
CA ILE A 159 0.77 8.57 -14.01
C ILE A 159 1.22 9.04 -15.38
N TYR A 160 0.90 8.26 -16.41
CA TYR A 160 1.17 8.66 -17.80
C TYR A 160 0.06 8.18 -18.74
N TRP A 161 -0.07 8.84 -19.88
CA TRP A 161 -0.99 8.46 -20.94
C TRP A 161 -0.33 7.42 -21.87
N ASP A 162 -0.95 6.25 -22.00
CA ASP A 162 -0.54 5.24 -22.96
C ASP A 162 -1.36 5.39 -24.24
N TYR A 163 -0.72 5.94 -25.29
CA TYR A 163 -1.33 6.14 -26.61
C TYR A 163 -1.76 4.84 -27.30
N ASN A 164 -1.11 3.71 -27.00
CA ASN A 164 -1.49 2.42 -27.59
C ASN A 164 -2.77 1.86 -26.94
N GLN A 165 -2.96 2.12 -25.65
CA GLN A 165 -4.10 1.66 -24.88
C GLN A 165 -5.23 2.70 -24.79
N ASN A 166 -4.97 3.93 -25.23
CA ASN A 166 -5.84 5.09 -25.10
C ASN A 166 -6.35 5.25 -23.66
N ALA A 167 -5.42 5.14 -22.70
CA ALA A 167 -5.76 5.12 -21.27
C ALA A 167 -4.64 5.72 -20.40
N TYR A 168 -5.02 6.22 -19.23
CA TYR A 168 -4.07 6.57 -18.19
C TYR A 168 -3.56 5.33 -17.48
N ILE A 169 -2.25 5.27 -17.25
CA ILE A 169 -1.57 4.20 -16.54
C ILE A 169 -0.93 4.77 -15.27
N LEU A 170 -1.16 4.12 -14.14
CA LEU A 170 -0.57 4.41 -12.84
C LEU A 170 0.48 3.37 -12.50
N ILE A 171 1.63 3.83 -12.00
CA ILE A 171 2.68 3.00 -11.40
C ILE A 171 2.91 3.46 -9.97
N ASP A 172 2.65 2.57 -9.02
CA ASP A 172 2.90 2.80 -7.60
C ASP A 172 4.41 2.87 -7.30
N GLN A 173 4.80 3.88 -6.53
CA GLN A 173 6.16 4.10 -6.00
C GLN A 173 6.12 4.48 -4.51
N SER A 174 4.99 4.18 -3.87
CA SER A 174 4.68 4.71 -2.54
C SER A 174 5.33 3.91 -1.43
N ARG A 175 5.52 4.56 -0.28
CA ARG A 175 6.01 3.88 0.92
C ARG A 175 4.88 3.19 1.72
N ASN A 176 3.63 3.65 1.55
CA ASN A 176 2.48 3.20 2.33
C ASN A 176 1.48 2.35 1.50
N GLY A 177 1.76 2.11 0.22
CA GLY A 177 0.91 1.37 -0.70
C GLY A 177 -0.12 2.24 -1.42
N THR A 178 -0.54 1.77 -2.59
CA THR A 178 -1.66 2.31 -3.37
C THR A 178 -2.68 1.19 -3.60
N TYR A 179 -3.97 1.52 -3.59
CA TYR A 179 -5.05 0.56 -3.81
C TYR A 179 -5.98 1.08 -4.90
N LEU A 180 -6.39 0.21 -5.81
CA LEU A 180 -7.36 0.52 -6.86
C LEU A 180 -8.58 -0.38 -6.67
N ASN A 181 -9.76 0.21 -6.49
CA ASN A 181 -11.02 -0.51 -6.21
C ASN A 181 -10.91 -1.48 -5.03
N GLY A 182 -10.15 -1.10 -3.99
CA GLY A 182 -9.89 -1.90 -2.80
C GLY A 182 -8.80 -2.97 -2.97
N ILE A 183 -8.21 -3.12 -4.16
CA ILE A 183 -7.17 -4.10 -4.45
C ILE A 183 -5.79 -3.43 -4.31
N PRO A 184 -4.86 -3.98 -3.50
CA PRO A 184 -3.52 -3.43 -3.38
C PRO A 184 -2.74 -3.58 -4.69
N LEU A 185 -2.07 -2.51 -5.09
CA LEU A 185 -1.19 -2.50 -6.25
C LEU A 185 0.21 -2.99 -5.89
N SER A 186 0.85 -3.70 -6.81
CA SER A 186 2.25 -4.07 -6.69
C SER A 186 3.12 -2.91 -7.15
N THR A 187 4.01 -2.44 -6.29
CA THR A 187 4.94 -1.35 -6.57
C THR A 187 5.75 -1.62 -7.86
N GLY A 188 5.86 -0.61 -8.72
CA GLY A 188 6.60 -0.68 -9.98
C GLY A 188 5.87 -1.34 -11.15
N LEU A 189 4.68 -1.92 -10.94
CA LEU A 189 3.87 -2.47 -12.04
C LEU A 189 2.88 -1.43 -12.58
N PRO A 190 2.58 -1.46 -13.90
CA PRO A 190 1.60 -0.58 -14.52
C PRO A 190 0.18 -1.08 -14.30
N TYR A 191 -0.72 -0.16 -13.92
CA TYR A 191 -2.15 -0.39 -13.73
C TYR A 191 -2.96 0.65 -14.50
N ARG A 192 -3.93 0.20 -15.29
CA ARG A 192 -4.82 1.09 -16.03
C ARG A 192 -5.81 1.79 -15.08
N LEU A 193 -5.98 3.09 -15.25
CA LEU A 193 -7.01 3.89 -14.63
C LEU A 193 -8.17 4.09 -15.61
N ASN A 194 -9.38 3.84 -15.14
CA ASN A 194 -10.63 4.04 -15.86
C ASN A 194 -11.49 5.10 -15.18
N ASP A 195 -12.42 5.66 -15.93
CA ASP A 195 -13.47 6.51 -15.39
C ASP A 195 -14.29 5.74 -14.33
N GLY A 196 -14.53 6.39 -13.18
CA GLY A 196 -15.24 5.82 -12.05
C GLY A 196 -14.41 4.98 -11.08
N ASP A 197 -13.11 4.74 -11.37
CA ASP A 197 -12.25 3.97 -10.47
C ASP A 197 -12.08 4.65 -9.10
N TYR A 198 -12.00 3.85 -8.04
CA TYR A 198 -11.72 4.29 -6.68
C TYR A 198 -10.24 4.10 -6.35
N LEU A 199 -9.52 5.21 -6.19
CA LEU A 199 -8.09 5.21 -5.89
C LEU A 199 -7.85 5.59 -4.42
N GLN A 200 -7.19 4.71 -3.67
CA GLN A 200 -6.78 4.95 -2.29
C GLN A 200 -5.26 5.03 -2.17
N LEU A 201 -4.77 6.01 -1.43
CA LEU A 201 -3.36 6.23 -1.15
C LEU A 201 -3.07 5.94 0.33
N GLY A 202 -2.18 4.98 0.58
CA GLY A 202 -1.86 4.51 1.91
C GLY A 202 -2.94 3.63 2.56
N GLN A 203 -2.67 3.24 3.80
CA GLN A 203 -3.51 2.34 4.58
C GLN A 203 -4.68 3.10 5.23
N ASP A 204 -5.66 2.37 5.75
CA ASP A 204 -6.80 2.87 6.53
C ASP A 204 -7.81 3.77 5.80
N SER A 205 -7.75 3.86 4.47
CA SER A 205 -8.70 4.60 3.61
C SER A 205 -8.85 6.09 4.00
N LEU A 206 -7.78 6.68 4.53
CA LEU A 206 -7.74 8.08 4.96
C LEU A 206 -7.58 9.07 3.80
N VAL A 207 -7.02 8.62 2.67
CA VAL A 207 -6.79 9.44 1.47
C VAL A 207 -7.34 8.67 0.27
N CYS A 208 -8.51 9.09 -0.20
CA CYS A 208 -9.24 8.40 -1.26
C CYS A 208 -9.79 9.37 -2.31
N PHE A 209 -9.80 8.91 -3.55
CA PHE A 209 -10.21 9.65 -4.73
C PHE A 209 -11.13 8.81 -5.61
N TYR A 210 -12.07 9.47 -6.27
CA TYR A 210 -12.74 8.94 -7.46
C TYR A 210 -12.04 9.48 -8.71
N ILE A 211 -11.77 8.60 -9.66
CA ILE A 211 -11.19 8.94 -10.95
C ILE A 211 -12.30 9.34 -11.91
N ALA A 212 -12.11 10.47 -12.59
CA ALA A 212 -12.90 10.82 -13.76
C ALA A 212 -11.98 11.09 -14.95
N VAL A 213 -12.32 10.53 -16.11
CA VAL A 213 -11.58 10.70 -17.36
C VAL A 213 -12.50 11.40 -18.35
N THR A 214 -12.25 12.69 -18.60
CA THR A 214 -13.14 13.54 -19.42
C THR A 214 -12.45 13.91 -20.72
N GLU A 215 -13.10 13.65 -21.86
CA GLU A 215 -12.65 14.08 -23.19
C GLU A 215 -12.67 15.60 -23.38
#